data_AF-A0A7K4IQX4-F1
#
_entry.id   AF-A0A7K4IQX4-F1
#
_cell.length_a   1.000
_cell.length_b   1.000
_cell.length_c   1.000
_cell.angle_alpha   90.00
_cell.angle_beta   90.00
_cell.angle_gamma   90.00
#
_symmetry.space_group_name_H-M   'P 1'
#
loop_
_entity.id
_entity.type
_entity.pdbx_description
1 polymer ?
#
loop_
_entity_poly.entity_id
_entity_poly.type
_entity_poly.pdbx_seq_one_letter_code
_entity_poly.pdbx_strand_id
1 'polypeptide(L)'
;MITAHILIASALKKVPRKEVAISTKTYAKSGQEANESLKSSRKELETDYLGIYLLHFVKSDWVDDCHDVLKEMKNLKANGTVRAIGLSTHSVAVVRKAAQFEELDVIMAICCRTTQSIIRKFLEGIPIEDGSMEEMFQALKQAHNNGKGTIAMKVLGAQSPPLIKNY
;
A
#
# COMPACT_ATOMS: atom_id res chain seq x y z
N MET A 1 7.93 16.44 16.13
CA MET A 1 7.83 16.18 14.68
C MET A 1 6.35 16.11 14.34
N ILE A 2 5.84 16.98 13.46
CA ILE A 2 4.43 16.92 13.01
C ILE A 2 4.34 15.81 11.97
N THR A 3 3.54 14.77 12.21
CA THR A 3 3.29 13.71 11.23
C THR A 3 2.22 14.16 10.24
N ALA A 4 2.20 13.56 9.04
CA ALA A 4 1.16 13.84 8.04
C ALA A 4 -0.25 13.56 8.59
N HIS A 5 -0.40 12.58 9.49
CA HIS A 5 -1.67 12.26 10.14
C HIS A 5 -2.29 13.46 10.86
N ILE A 6 -1.50 14.27 11.57
CA ILE A 6 -2.01 15.43 12.32
C ILE A 6 -2.58 16.49 11.36
N LEU A 7 -1.93 16.68 10.20
CA LEU A 7 -2.43 17.60 9.16
C LEU A 7 -3.73 17.08 8.53
N ILE A 8 -3.81 15.77 8.27
CA ILE A 8 -5.03 15.13 7.77
C ILE A 8 -6.15 15.22 8.81
N ALA A 9 -5.88 15.01 10.10
CA ALA A 9 -6.86 15.16 11.18
C ALA A 9 -7.49 16.56 11.20
N SER A 10 -6.67 17.60 11.02
CA SER A 10 -7.15 18.98 10.91
C SER A 10 -8.08 19.17 9.70
N ALA A 11 -7.73 18.59 8.54
CA ALA A 11 -8.57 18.65 7.35
C ALA A 11 -9.88 17.87 7.50
N LEU A 12 -9.86 16.72 8.18
CA LEU A 12 -11.05 15.88 8.41
C LEU A 12 -12.14 16.61 9.22
N LYS A 13 -11.77 17.60 10.05
CA LYS A 13 -12.75 18.44 10.78
C LYS A 13 -13.62 19.30 9.87
N LYS A 14 -13.28 19.40 8.58
CA LYS A 14 -13.99 20.23 7.58
C LYS A 14 -14.99 19.44 6.72
N VAL A 15 -15.05 18.11 6.87
CA VAL A 15 -15.89 17.24 6.05
C VAL A 15 -16.55 16.15 6.90
N PRO A 16 -17.70 15.58 6.50
CA PRO A 16 -18.29 14.46 7.22
C PRO A 16 -17.35 13.25 7.20
N ARG A 17 -16.86 12.83 8.37
CA ARG A 17 -15.88 11.73 8.48
C ARG A 17 -16.31 10.47 7.73
N LYS A 18 -17.61 10.13 7.74
CA LYS A 18 -18.20 8.95 7.07
C LYS A 18 -18.06 8.95 5.54
N GLU A 19 -17.81 10.11 4.93
CA GLU A 19 -17.66 10.27 3.48
C GLU A 19 -16.20 10.17 3.03
N VAL A 20 -15.25 10.04 3.97
CA VAL A 20 -13.81 9.96 3.66
C VAL A 20 -13.27 8.56 3.93
N ALA A 21 -12.64 7.94 2.94
CA ALA A 21 -11.83 6.74 3.14
C ALA A 21 -10.38 7.15 3.46
N ILE A 22 -9.87 6.72 4.62
CA ILE A 22 -8.47 6.95 5.01
C ILE A 22 -7.68 5.68 4.73
N SER A 23 -6.56 5.83 4.02
CA SER A 23 -5.56 4.79 3.82
C SER A 23 -4.25 5.20 4.46
N THR A 24 -3.72 4.36 5.35
CA THR A 24 -2.39 4.57 5.96
C THR A 24 -1.63 3.26 6.09
N LYS A 25 -0.39 3.31 6.57
CA LYS A 25 0.58 2.21 6.49
C LYS A 25 1.39 2.06 7.77
N THR A 26 1.95 0.89 7.98
CA THR A 26 2.90 0.58 9.06
C THR A 26 4.08 -0.24 8.57
N TYR A 27 5.22 -0.10 9.23
CA TYR A 27 6.41 -0.94 9.02
C TYR A 27 6.48 -2.14 9.99
N ALA A 28 5.38 -2.43 10.69
CA ALA A 28 5.29 -3.51 11.67
C ALA A 28 5.80 -4.85 11.11
N LYS A 29 6.51 -5.58 11.97
CA LYS A 29 7.03 -6.94 11.71
C LYS A 29 6.29 -8.02 12.49
N SER A 30 5.27 -7.63 13.25
CA SER A 30 4.34 -8.52 13.96
C SER A 30 2.96 -7.89 14.06
N GLY A 31 1.93 -8.69 14.35
CA GLY A 31 0.58 -8.20 14.59
C GLY A 31 0.46 -7.34 15.85
N GLN A 32 1.30 -7.59 16.87
CA GLN A 32 1.39 -6.72 18.04
C GLN A 32 1.87 -5.32 17.64
N GLU A 33 2.99 -5.22 16.92
CA GLU A 33 3.51 -3.93 16.41
C GLU A 33 2.49 -3.25 15.49
N ALA A 34 1.78 -4.02 14.65
CA ALA A 34 0.74 -3.48 13.78
C ALA A 34 -0.42 -2.89 14.59
N ASN A 35 -0.84 -3.56 15.67
CA ASN A 35 -1.90 -3.06 16.55
C ASN A 35 -1.47 -1.79 17.31
N GLU A 36 -0.23 -1.74 17.81
CA GLU A 36 0.33 -0.55 18.47
C GLU A 36 0.43 0.62 17.51
N SER A 37 0.95 0.39 16.30
CA SER A 37 1.02 1.39 15.24
C SER A 37 -0.36 1.88 14.79
N LEU A 38 -1.35 0.98 14.73
CA LEU A 38 -2.74 1.32 14.42
C LEU A 38 -3.35 2.23 15.48
N LYS A 39 -3.12 1.95 16.77
CA LYS A 39 -3.55 2.81 17.88
C LYS A 39 -2.94 4.21 17.77
N SER A 40 -1.64 4.30 17.48
CA SER A 40 -0.96 5.59 17.27
C SER A 40 -1.56 6.34 16.09
N SER A 41 -1.73 5.67 14.94
CA SER A 41 -2.28 6.26 13.73
C SER A 41 -3.69 6.81 13.95
N ARG A 42 -4.55 6.07 14.64
CA ARG A 42 -5.92 6.51 14.99
C ARG A 42 -5.93 7.72 15.90
N LYS A 43 -5.04 7.75 16.90
CA LYS A 43 -4.88 8.88 17.82
C LYS A 43 -4.44 10.14 17.05
N GLU A 44 -3.45 10.01 16.18
CA GLU A 44 -2.95 11.14 15.38
C GLU A 44 -3.97 11.63 14.34
N LEU A 45 -4.75 10.72 13.75
CA LEU A 45 -5.81 11.02 12.78
C LEU A 45 -7.11 11.50 13.45
N GLU A 46 -7.19 11.47 14.79
CA GLU A 46 -8.40 11.75 15.57
C GLU A 46 -9.63 10.97 15.06
N THR A 47 -9.48 9.66 14.83
CA THR A 47 -10.55 8.81 14.27
C THR A 47 -10.62 7.40 14.83
N ASP A 48 -11.82 6.85 14.90
CA ASP A 48 -12.06 5.52 15.45
C ASP A 48 -11.89 4.37 14.45
N TYR A 49 -11.82 4.67 13.15
CA TYR A 49 -11.67 3.65 12.13
C TYR A 49 -10.81 4.13 10.95
N LEU A 50 -10.25 3.16 10.24
CA LEU A 50 -9.53 3.36 8.99
C LEU A 50 -10.26 2.63 7.86
N GLY A 51 -10.16 3.19 6.65
CA GLY A 51 -10.61 2.50 5.45
C GLY A 51 -9.66 1.37 5.10
N ILE A 52 -8.39 1.70 4.87
CA ILE A 52 -7.37 0.76 4.43
C ILE A 52 -6.14 0.88 5.35
N TYR A 53 -5.61 -0.26 5.80
CA TYR A 53 -4.36 -0.30 6.57
C TYR A 53 -3.36 -1.25 5.91
N LEU A 54 -2.22 -0.71 5.52
CA LEU A 54 -1.23 -1.40 4.70
C LEU A 54 0.03 -1.78 5.49
N LEU A 55 0.57 -2.97 5.27
CA LEU A 55 2.00 -3.22 5.50
C LEU A 55 2.82 -2.46 4.47
N HIS A 56 3.79 -1.70 4.94
CA HIS A 56 4.55 -0.78 4.11
C HIS A 56 5.77 -1.49 3.51
N PHE A 57 5.92 -1.34 2.19
CA PHE A 57 7.15 -1.67 1.47
C PHE A 57 7.60 -3.14 1.66
N VAL A 58 6.67 -4.06 1.40
CA VAL A 58 6.93 -5.50 1.37
C VAL A 58 7.83 -5.81 0.19
N LYS A 59 8.99 -6.41 0.48
CA LYS A 59 9.98 -6.86 -0.49
C LYS A 59 9.84 -8.36 -0.75
N SER A 60 10.42 -8.81 -1.86
CA SER A 60 10.37 -10.21 -2.29
C SER A 60 10.97 -11.18 -1.28
N ASP A 61 12.03 -10.79 -0.58
CA ASP A 61 12.70 -11.58 0.46
C ASP A 61 11.89 -11.71 1.76
N TRP A 62 10.91 -10.82 1.99
CA TRP A 62 10.12 -10.77 3.22
C TRP A 62 8.65 -11.20 3.02
N VAL A 63 8.27 -11.60 1.81
CA VAL A 63 6.86 -11.86 1.48
C VAL A 63 6.24 -13.02 2.27
N ASP A 64 7.03 -14.03 2.63
CA ASP A 64 6.59 -15.18 3.43
C ASP A 64 6.31 -14.77 4.87
N ASP A 65 7.29 -14.15 5.54
CA ASP A 65 7.12 -13.64 6.91
C ASP A 65 5.99 -12.59 6.98
N CYS A 66 5.88 -11.74 5.95
CA CYS A 66 4.79 -10.77 5.82
C CYS A 66 3.42 -11.47 5.79
N HIS A 67 3.30 -12.67 5.22
CA HIS A 67 2.03 -13.41 5.20
C HIS A 67 1.57 -13.75 6.62
N ASP A 68 2.49 -14.12 7.51
CA ASP A 68 2.17 -14.42 8.90
C ASP A 68 1.73 -13.16 9.65
N VAL A 69 2.38 -12.02 9.42
CA VAL A 69 1.92 -10.72 9.96
C VAL A 69 0.52 -10.38 9.46
N LEU A 70 0.22 -10.63 8.18
CA LEU A 70 -1.11 -10.39 7.61
C LEU A 70 -2.20 -11.28 8.23
N LYS A 71 -1.87 -12.54 8.56
CA LYS A 71 -2.78 -13.44 9.31
C LYS A 71 -3.15 -12.85 10.66
N GLU A 72 -2.18 -12.30 11.38
CA GLU A 72 -2.44 -11.65 12.66
C GLU A 72 -3.24 -10.35 12.48
N MET A 73 -2.91 -9.56 11.45
CA MET A 73 -3.62 -8.32 11.13
C MET A 73 -5.06 -8.52 10.67
N LYS A 74 -5.44 -9.69 10.14
CA LYS A 74 -6.83 -10.01 9.76
C LYS A 74 -7.81 -9.72 10.91
N ASN A 75 -7.41 -9.99 12.15
CA ASN A 75 -8.23 -9.78 13.34
C ASN A 75 -8.51 -8.29 13.62
N LEU A 76 -7.69 -7.37 13.10
CA LEU A 76 -7.92 -5.93 13.22
C LEU A 76 -9.18 -5.47 12.48
N LYS A 77 -9.70 -6.28 11.55
CA LYS A 77 -11.00 -6.05 10.90
C LYS A 77 -12.20 -6.38 11.78
N ALA A 78 -12.05 -7.29 12.76
CA ALA A 78 -13.17 -7.93 13.46
C ALA A 78 -14.07 -6.95 14.24
N ASN A 79 -13.51 -5.86 14.75
CA ASN A 79 -14.23 -4.84 15.52
C ASN A 79 -14.54 -3.57 14.69
N GLY A 80 -14.38 -3.61 13.37
CA GLY A 80 -14.64 -2.47 12.49
C GLY A 80 -13.59 -1.35 12.57
N THR A 81 -12.49 -1.54 13.31
CA THR A 81 -11.40 -0.55 13.39
C THR A 81 -10.72 -0.34 12.04
N VAL A 82 -10.61 -1.39 11.23
CA VAL A 82 -10.07 -1.33 9.87
C VAL A 82 -11.04 -2.03 8.93
N ARG A 83 -11.37 -1.42 7.80
CA ARG A 83 -12.29 -2.03 6.82
C ARG A 83 -11.56 -2.97 5.83
N ALA A 84 -10.33 -2.64 5.46
CA ALA A 84 -9.51 -3.43 4.54
C ALA A 84 -8.04 -3.48 4.99
N ILE A 85 -7.44 -4.66 4.91
CA ILE A 85 -6.02 -4.90 5.15
C ILE A 85 -5.33 -5.06 3.80
N GLY A 86 -4.13 -4.50 3.68
CA GLY A 86 -3.37 -4.60 2.47
C GLY A 86 -1.87 -4.57 2.69
N LEU A 87 -1.14 -4.52 1.58
CA LEU A 87 0.29 -4.26 1.57
C LEU A 87 0.66 -3.31 0.45
N SER A 88 1.86 -2.78 0.52
CA SER A 88 2.47 -2.03 -0.57
C SER A 88 3.79 -2.64 -0.98
N THR A 89 4.08 -2.66 -2.28
CA THR A 89 5.30 -3.30 -2.80
C THR A 89 5.83 -2.64 -4.07
N HIS A 90 7.12 -2.82 -4.32
CA HIS A 90 7.75 -2.51 -5.60
C HIS A 90 8.04 -3.76 -6.44
N SER A 91 7.63 -4.94 -5.96
CA SER A 91 7.99 -6.23 -6.53
C SER A 91 6.83 -6.90 -7.26
N VAL A 92 7.10 -7.39 -8.47
CA VAL A 92 6.16 -8.21 -9.25
C VAL A 92 5.93 -9.56 -8.56
N ALA A 93 6.99 -10.20 -8.08
CA ALA A 93 6.89 -11.46 -7.33
C ALA A 93 5.99 -11.33 -6.10
N VAL A 94 6.12 -10.23 -5.34
CA VAL A 94 5.25 -9.98 -4.18
C VAL A 94 3.79 -9.85 -4.60
N VAL A 95 3.47 -9.10 -5.66
CA VAL A 95 2.08 -8.97 -6.14
C VAL A 95 1.49 -10.33 -6.52
N ARG A 96 2.23 -11.14 -7.29
CA ARG A 96 1.77 -12.47 -7.73
C ARG A 96 1.48 -13.39 -6.55
N LYS A 97 2.32 -13.36 -5.52
CA LYS A 97 2.16 -14.19 -4.33
C LYS A 97 1.03 -13.68 -3.43
N ALA A 98 1.02 -12.38 -3.15
CA ALA A 98 0.02 -11.72 -2.33
C ALA A 98 -1.41 -11.81 -2.93
N ALA A 99 -1.53 -11.97 -4.24
CA ALA A 99 -2.80 -12.24 -4.91
C ALA A 99 -3.52 -13.51 -4.42
N GLN A 100 -2.78 -14.44 -3.78
CA GLN A 100 -3.31 -15.70 -3.25
C GLN A 100 -3.59 -15.65 -1.74
N PHE A 101 -3.21 -14.58 -1.04
CA PHE A 101 -3.38 -14.49 0.40
C PHE A 101 -4.83 -14.17 0.75
N GLU A 102 -5.52 -15.07 1.44
CA GLU A 102 -6.94 -14.90 1.81
C GLU A 102 -7.17 -13.71 2.75
N GLU A 103 -6.17 -13.37 3.56
CA GLU A 103 -6.25 -12.34 4.59
C GLU A 103 -6.15 -10.91 4.03
N LEU A 104 -5.65 -10.80 2.79
CA LEU A 104 -5.36 -9.55 2.12
C LEU A 104 -6.52 -9.09 1.24
N ASP A 105 -6.93 -7.83 1.39
CA ASP A 105 -7.99 -7.22 0.60
C ASP A 105 -7.43 -6.33 -0.52
N VAL A 106 -6.32 -5.63 -0.28
CA VAL A 106 -5.78 -4.59 -1.18
C VAL A 106 -4.27 -4.73 -1.41
N ILE A 107 -3.83 -4.56 -2.65
CA ILE A 107 -2.41 -4.47 -3.03
C ILE A 107 -2.15 -3.09 -3.64
N MET A 108 -1.22 -2.34 -3.05
CA MET A 108 -0.71 -1.09 -3.62
C MET A 108 0.67 -1.32 -4.25
N ALA A 109 0.83 -1.13 -5.55
CA ALA A 109 2.10 -1.42 -6.23
C ALA A 109 2.61 -0.25 -7.06
N ILE A 110 3.94 -0.18 -7.23
CA ILE A 110 4.54 0.70 -8.23
C ILE A 110 3.98 0.33 -9.60
N CYS A 111 3.40 1.29 -10.30
CA CYS A 111 2.80 1.03 -11.60
C CYS A 111 2.74 2.33 -12.40
N CYS A 112 3.50 2.41 -13.48
CA CYS A 112 3.49 3.57 -14.37
C CYS A 112 3.64 3.14 -15.82
N ARG A 113 3.12 3.98 -16.72
CA ARG A 113 3.26 3.77 -18.16
C ARG A 113 4.63 4.27 -18.61
N THR A 114 5.57 3.35 -18.78
CA THR A 114 6.96 3.66 -19.14
C THR A 114 7.61 2.50 -19.87
N THR A 115 8.79 2.72 -20.45
CA THR A 115 9.59 1.70 -21.13
C THR A 115 10.77 1.26 -20.27
N GLN A 116 11.31 0.07 -20.54
CA GLN A 116 12.50 -0.43 -19.84
C GLN A 116 13.70 0.51 -19.96
N SER A 117 13.84 1.21 -21.09
CA SER A 117 14.92 2.18 -21.29
C SER A 117 14.80 3.38 -20.36
N ILE A 118 13.58 3.89 -20.13
CA ILE A 118 13.33 4.97 -19.17
C ILE A 118 13.58 4.48 -17.74
N ILE A 119 13.13 3.28 -17.38
CA ILE A 119 13.37 2.70 -16.04
C ILE A 119 14.87 2.64 -15.75
N ARG A 120 15.68 2.10 -16.67
CA ARG A 120 17.13 2.01 -16.51
C ARG A 120 17.80 3.37 -16.34
N LYS A 121 17.28 4.39 -17.02
CA LYS A 121 17.80 5.77 -16.92
C LYS A 121 17.42 6.46 -15.60
N PHE A 122 16.31 6.05 -14.98
CA PHE A 122 15.74 6.69 -13.80
C PHE A 122 15.41 5.68 -12.69
N LEU A 123 16.37 4.82 -12.34
CA LEU A 123 16.17 3.75 -11.34
C LEU A 123 15.71 4.29 -9.98
N GLU A 124 16.27 5.42 -9.53
CA GLU A 124 15.84 6.07 -8.29
C GLU A 124 14.40 6.63 -8.37
N GLY A 125 13.99 7.04 -9.57
CA GLY A 125 12.67 7.61 -9.85
C GLY A 125 11.58 6.55 -10.08
N ILE A 126 11.95 5.37 -10.58
CA ILE A 126 11.06 4.24 -10.89
C ILE A 126 11.67 2.97 -10.28
N PRO A 127 11.64 2.83 -8.95
CA PRO A 127 12.36 1.77 -8.24
C PRO A 127 11.56 0.46 -8.23
N ILE A 128 11.36 -0.14 -9.41
CA ILE A 128 10.82 -1.52 -9.50
C ILE A 128 11.89 -2.49 -8.96
N GLU A 129 11.49 -3.43 -8.12
CA GLU A 129 12.41 -4.36 -7.46
C GLU A 129 12.80 -5.53 -8.38
N ASP A 130 11.82 -6.11 -9.07
CA ASP A 130 11.99 -7.24 -9.97
C ASP A 130 10.97 -7.17 -11.13
N GLY A 131 11.28 -7.87 -12.22
CA GLY A 131 10.43 -7.91 -13.41
C GLY A 131 10.36 -6.58 -14.17
N SER A 132 9.30 -6.45 -14.96
CA SER A 132 9.01 -5.28 -15.80
C SER A 132 7.66 -4.65 -15.44
N MET A 133 7.41 -3.42 -15.92
CA MET A 133 6.09 -2.78 -15.72
C MET A 133 4.96 -3.55 -16.41
N GLU A 134 5.23 -4.19 -17.56
CA GLU A 134 4.26 -5.05 -18.22
C GLU A 134 3.87 -6.24 -17.34
N GLU A 135 4.86 -6.91 -16.73
CA GLU A 135 4.59 -7.99 -15.79
C GLU A 135 3.88 -7.51 -14.52
N MET A 136 4.16 -6.29 -14.06
CA MET A 136 3.44 -5.66 -12.95
C MET A 136 1.96 -5.42 -13.31
N PHE A 137 1.66 -4.92 -14.52
CA PHE A 137 0.28 -4.78 -15.00
C PHE A 137 -0.43 -6.14 -15.03
N GLN A 138 0.24 -7.18 -15.53
CA GLN A 138 -0.31 -8.54 -15.57
C GLN A 138 -0.54 -9.11 -14.17
N ALA A 139 0.40 -8.90 -13.24
CA ALA A 139 0.28 -9.35 -11.86
C ALA A 139 -0.85 -8.63 -11.11
N LEU A 140 -1.01 -7.31 -11.29
CA LEU A 140 -2.13 -6.56 -10.72
C LEU A 140 -3.47 -6.99 -11.33
N LYS A 141 -3.52 -7.26 -12.64
CA LYS A 141 -4.72 -7.81 -13.29
C LYS A 141 -5.09 -9.18 -12.70
N GLN A 142 -4.10 -10.05 -12.48
CA GLN A 142 -4.32 -11.33 -11.82
C GLN A 142 -4.84 -11.15 -10.38
N ALA A 143 -4.23 -10.26 -9.59
CA ALA A 143 -4.69 -9.95 -8.25
C ALA A 143 -6.15 -9.45 -8.23
N HIS A 144 -6.51 -8.57 -9.17
CA HIS A 144 -7.87 -8.10 -9.32
C HIS A 144 -8.86 -9.24 -9.65
N ASN A 145 -8.49 -10.12 -10.58
CA ASN A 145 -9.29 -11.30 -10.92
C ASN A 145 -9.47 -12.26 -9.74
N ASN A 146 -8.51 -12.29 -8.80
CA ASN A 146 -8.60 -13.02 -7.54
C ASN A 146 -9.37 -12.26 -6.43
N GLY A 147 -10.08 -11.19 -6.79
CA GLY A 147 -10.91 -10.42 -5.86
C GLY A 147 -10.16 -9.40 -5.01
N LYS A 148 -8.88 -9.09 -5.33
CA LYS A 148 -8.12 -8.05 -4.61
C LYS A 148 -8.43 -6.66 -5.18
N GLY A 149 -8.50 -5.66 -4.30
CA GLY A 149 -8.40 -4.26 -4.70
C GLY A 149 -6.96 -3.93 -5.12
N THR A 150 -6.78 -3.14 -6.17
CA THR A 150 -5.45 -2.74 -6.66
C THR A 150 -5.30 -1.23 -6.66
N ILE A 151 -4.19 -0.72 -6.12
CA ILE A 151 -3.85 0.71 -6.11
C ILE A 151 -2.51 0.92 -6.81
N ALA A 152 -2.48 1.75 -7.85
CA ALA A 152 -1.24 2.14 -8.50
C ALA A 152 -0.57 3.29 -7.74
N MET A 153 0.73 3.19 -7.49
CA MET A 153 1.54 4.28 -6.96
C MET A 153 2.73 4.59 -7.87
N LYS A 154 3.29 5.80 -7.70
CA LYS A 154 4.34 6.36 -8.57
C LYS A 154 3.93 6.33 -10.05
N VAL A 155 2.65 6.59 -10.35
CA VAL A 155 2.10 6.61 -11.72
C VAL A 155 2.83 7.62 -12.63
N LEU A 156 3.40 8.67 -12.04
CA LEU A 156 4.26 9.65 -12.71
C LEU A 156 5.74 9.51 -12.37
N GLY A 157 6.16 8.57 -11.52
CA GLY A 157 7.49 8.41 -10.90
C GLY A 157 7.67 9.13 -9.55
N ALA A 158 8.84 9.02 -8.91
CA ALA A 158 9.06 9.34 -7.48
C ALA A 158 9.41 10.80 -7.13
N GLN A 159 9.90 11.61 -8.08
CA GLN A 159 10.30 13.01 -7.89
C GLN A 159 10.20 13.73 -9.24
N SER A 160 9.45 14.84 -9.39
CA SER A 160 9.18 15.53 -10.68
C SER A 160 9.92 14.96 -11.90
N PRO A 161 9.45 13.84 -12.48
CA PRO A 161 10.22 13.12 -13.49
C PRO A 161 9.95 13.71 -14.88
N PRO A 162 10.84 13.48 -15.86
CA PRO A 162 10.62 13.88 -17.24
C PRO A 162 9.40 13.20 -17.90
N LEU A 163 8.70 12.28 -17.21
CA LEU A 163 7.43 11.69 -17.66
C LEU A 163 6.32 12.73 -17.84
N ILE A 164 6.45 13.93 -17.26
CA ILE A 164 5.49 15.03 -17.43
C ILE A 164 5.69 15.77 -18.78
N LYS A 165 6.85 15.62 -19.45
CA LYS A 165 7.11 16.34 -20.72
C LYS A 165 6.37 15.76 -21.93
N ASN A 166 5.89 14.51 -21.84
CA ASN A 166 5.27 13.79 -22.96
C ASN A 166 3.91 13.17 -22.59
N TYR A 167 3.23 13.71 -21.56
CA TYR A 167 1.85 13.34 -21.26
C TYR A 167 0.86 14.21 -22.05
#